data_AF-A0A0S4UG89-F1
#
_entry.id   AF-A0A0S4UG89-F1
#
_cell.length_a   1.000
_cell.length_b   1.000
_cell.length_c   1.000
_cell.angle_alpha   90.00
_cell.angle_beta   90.00
_cell.angle_gamma   90.00
#
_symmetry.space_group_name_H-M   'P 1'
#
loop_
_entity.id
_entity.type
_entity.pdbx_description
1 polymer ?
#
loop_
_entity_poly.entity_id
_entity_poly.type
_entity_poly.pdbx_seq_one_letter_code
_entity_poly.pdbx_strand_id
1 'polypeptide(L)'
;MLTIPTKEKLAAIIDGQHRLLGFTQVKNPDLLKMQLICSVFLGLPKPFQAQLFATINSTQKAVDKSQTYELFGYNLEDEDPEEWSPDKLAVFITRRLGTDSESPLKGRVVIAAETDEELKALGAEADWRVSTAVIVDGVLRLISSNPKRDTAAMLDGSRKPRAVLSQGRVDRSVLRDLYLAGQDEVLYILTRNYLDACQNIFWRDAPKDSYITKTVGVQALLDVLKLVAKKANEDRDISVSRFEGTLRPAAGIDFASDAFKNASGAGRTTIKRAIVAACGL
;
A
#
# COMPACT_ATOMS: atom_id res chain seq x y z
N MET A 1 21.08 -31.54 -14.63
CA MET A 1 21.25 -31.59 -13.17
C MET A 1 22.00 -30.34 -12.76
N LEU A 2 21.41 -29.48 -11.94
CA LEU A 2 22.09 -28.29 -11.43
C LEU A 2 22.98 -28.71 -10.25
N THR A 3 24.30 -28.56 -10.39
CA THR A 3 25.25 -28.83 -9.33
C THR A 3 25.81 -27.50 -8.83
N ILE A 4 25.47 -27.13 -7.60
CA ILE A 4 26.08 -25.95 -6.95
C ILE A 4 27.51 -26.36 -6.56
N PRO A 5 28.54 -25.69 -7.08
CA PRO A 5 29.92 -26.17 -7.02
C PRO A 5 30.57 -26.04 -5.64
N THR A 6 29.92 -25.34 -4.70
CA THR A 6 30.46 -25.09 -3.36
C THR A 6 29.39 -25.29 -2.28
N LYS A 7 29.82 -25.47 -1.03
CA LYS A 7 28.95 -25.50 0.15
C LYS A 7 28.63 -24.10 0.70
N GLU A 8 29.11 -23.05 0.03
CA GLU A 8 28.91 -21.68 0.49
C GLU A 8 27.47 -21.23 0.23
N LYS A 9 26.98 -20.31 1.06
CA LYS A 9 25.64 -19.72 0.89
C LYS A 9 25.67 -18.70 -0.25
N LEU A 10 25.56 -19.19 -1.48
CA LEU A 10 25.70 -18.39 -2.71
C LEU A 10 24.38 -17.85 -3.27
N ALA A 11 23.23 -18.27 -2.74
CA ALA A 11 21.92 -17.91 -3.27
C ALA A 11 20.92 -17.60 -2.16
N ALA A 12 20.07 -16.61 -2.41
CA ALA A 12 18.89 -16.34 -1.60
C ALA A 12 17.73 -17.22 -2.08
N ILE A 13 16.99 -17.82 -1.14
CA ILE A 13 15.77 -18.57 -1.44
C ILE A 13 14.64 -17.56 -1.51
N ILE A 14 14.03 -17.43 -2.68
CA ILE A 14 12.89 -16.53 -2.89
C ILE A 14 11.61 -17.21 -2.42
N ASP A 15 11.40 -18.49 -2.75
CA ASP A 15 10.24 -19.27 -2.30
C ASP A 15 10.61 -20.77 -2.23
N GLY A 16 9.86 -21.56 -1.46
CA GLY A 16 10.07 -23.01 -1.29
C GLY A 16 10.88 -23.40 -0.05
N GLN A 17 11.10 -22.48 0.88
CA GLN A 17 11.80 -22.71 2.15
C GLN A 17 11.19 -23.84 2.98
N HIS A 18 9.86 -23.95 3.03
CA HIS A 18 9.20 -25.06 3.74
C HIS A 18 9.47 -26.42 3.08
N ARG A 19 9.56 -26.44 1.74
CA ARG A 19 9.88 -27.65 0.99
C ARG A 19 11.30 -28.10 1.26
N LEU A 20 12.25 -27.16 1.28
CA LEU A 20 13.65 -27.42 1.61
C LEU A 20 13.82 -27.86 3.08
N LEU A 21 13.10 -27.24 4.02
CA LEU A 21 13.10 -27.62 5.43
C LEU A 21 12.60 -29.07 5.63
N GLY A 22 11.63 -29.53 4.83
CA GLY A 22 11.16 -30.91 4.87
C GLY A 22 12.31 -31.93 4.72
N PHE A 23 13.31 -31.64 3.88
CA PHE A 23 14.45 -32.53 3.67
C PHE A 23 15.43 -32.56 4.86
N THR A 24 15.43 -31.57 5.74
CA THR A 24 16.28 -31.60 6.94
C THR A 24 15.77 -32.58 8.00
N GLN A 25 14.52 -33.03 7.88
CA GLN A 25 13.85 -33.94 8.83
C GLN A 25 13.65 -35.35 8.27
N VAL A 26 14.12 -35.61 7.04
CA VAL A 26 13.98 -36.90 6.38
C VAL A 26 14.92 -37.93 7.02
N LYS A 27 14.35 -39.03 7.53
CA LYS A 27 15.12 -40.16 8.09
C LYS A 27 15.50 -41.22 7.04
N ASN A 28 14.77 -41.30 5.93
CA ASN A 28 15.04 -42.26 4.86
C ASN A 28 16.03 -41.65 3.83
N PRO A 29 17.26 -42.18 3.70
CA PRO A 29 18.27 -41.63 2.78
C PRO A 29 17.87 -41.63 1.31
N ASP A 30 16.97 -42.53 0.88
CA ASP A 30 16.56 -42.59 -0.52
C ASP A 30 15.67 -41.40 -0.93
N LEU A 31 14.95 -40.79 0.02
CA LEU A 31 14.17 -39.57 -0.25
C LEU A 31 15.06 -38.35 -0.49
N LEU A 32 16.31 -38.35 -0.02
CA LEU A 32 17.29 -37.28 -0.31
C LEU A 32 17.76 -37.29 -1.77
N LYS A 33 17.52 -38.38 -2.52
CA LYS A 33 17.84 -38.49 -3.96
C LYS A 33 16.74 -37.91 -4.85
N MET A 34 15.64 -37.44 -4.27
CA MET A 34 14.53 -36.83 -5.01
C MET A 34 14.99 -35.57 -5.75
N GLN A 35 14.64 -35.47 -7.04
CA GLN A 35 14.93 -34.28 -7.83
C GLN A 35 13.88 -33.20 -7.57
N LEU A 36 14.35 -31.98 -7.29
CA LEU A 36 13.51 -30.80 -7.17
C LEU A 36 13.58 -29.96 -8.44
N ILE A 37 12.41 -29.53 -8.91
CA ILE A 37 12.32 -28.53 -9.96
C ILE A 37 12.67 -27.19 -9.32
N CYS A 38 13.76 -26.58 -9.78
CA CYS A 38 14.24 -25.29 -9.33
C CYS A 38 14.26 -24.31 -10.50
N SER A 39 13.78 -23.10 -10.28
CA SER A 39 14.02 -21.95 -11.16
C SER A 39 15.11 -21.09 -10.53
N VAL A 40 16.17 -20.79 -11.27
CA VAL A 40 17.32 -20.02 -10.76
C VAL A 40 17.43 -18.73 -11.54
N PHE A 41 17.52 -17.62 -10.81
CA PHE A 41 17.69 -16.28 -11.36
C PHE A 41 19.09 -15.79 -10.99
N LEU A 42 19.91 -15.46 -11.99
CA LEU A 42 21.26 -14.94 -11.79
C LEU A 42 21.23 -13.42 -11.74
N GLY A 43 21.91 -12.82 -10.75
CA GLY A 43 22.03 -11.37 -10.63
C GLY A 43 20.71 -10.65 -10.37
N LEU A 44 19.71 -11.32 -9.77
CA LEU A 44 18.40 -10.74 -9.52
C LEU A 44 18.48 -9.65 -8.42
N PRO A 45 18.18 -8.38 -8.70
CA PRO A 45 18.22 -7.31 -7.69
C PRO A 45 17.23 -7.58 -6.54
N LYS A 46 17.55 -7.14 -5.31
CA LYS A 46 16.70 -7.35 -4.12
C LYS A 46 15.22 -6.95 -4.32
N PRO A 47 14.89 -5.84 -5.00
CA PRO A 47 13.48 -5.49 -5.25
C PRO A 47 12.75 -6.48 -6.13
N PHE A 48 13.43 -7.09 -7.10
CA PHE A 48 12.87 -8.16 -7.92
C PHE A 48 12.67 -9.45 -7.13
N GLN A 49 13.58 -9.76 -6.20
CA GLN A 49 13.39 -10.89 -5.28
C GLN A 49 12.12 -10.69 -4.44
N ALA A 50 11.92 -9.49 -3.89
CA ALA A 50 10.72 -9.14 -3.14
C ALA A 50 9.44 -9.18 -4.01
N GLN A 51 9.49 -8.66 -5.24
CA GLN A 51 8.38 -8.69 -6.19
C GLN A 51 8.03 -10.13 -6.59
N LEU A 52 9.03 -10.96 -6.86
CA LEU A 52 8.84 -12.35 -7.26
C LEU A 52 8.28 -13.17 -6.09
N PHE A 53 8.83 -12.98 -4.89
CA PHE A 53 8.29 -13.54 -3.64
C PHE A 53 6.82 -13.16 -3.46
N ALA A 54 6.49 -11.87 -3.55
CA ALA A 54 5.13 -11.38 -3.41
C ALA A 54 4.20 -11.94 -4.49
N THR A 55 4.66 -12.02 -5.74
CA THR A 55 3.87 -12.52 -6.86
C THR A 55 3.55 -14.00 -6.68
N ILE A 56 4.55 -14.85 -6.43
CA ILE A 56 4.39 -16.29 -6.24
C ILE A 56 3.40 -16.57 -5.10
N ASN A 57 3.61 -15.90 -3.97
CA ASN A 57 2.79 -16.07 -2.78
C ASN A 57 1.38 -15.50 -2.94
N SER A 58 1.19 -14.42 -3.72
CA SER A 58 -0.15 -13.88 -3.99
C SER A 58 -1.07 -14.85 -4.75
N THR A 59 -0.50 -15.76 -5.54
CA THR A 59 -1.25 -16.72 -6.38
C THR A 59 -1.57 -18.06 -5.72
N GLN A 60 -0.77 -18.54 -4.75
CA GLN A 60 -0.94 -19.90 -4.18
C GLN A 60 -1.57 -19.95 -2.78
N LYS A 61 -1.48 -18.90 -1.97
CA LYS A 61 -2.30 -18.62 -0.77
C LYS A 61 -1.82 -17.29 -0.20
N ALA A 62 -2.73 -16.34 0.03
CA ALA A 62 -2.40 -14.95 0.32
C ALA A 62 -1.40 -14.79 1.48
N VAL A 63 -0.15 -14.45 1.15
CA VAL A 63 0.74 -13.74 2.08
C VAL A 63 0.13 -12.35 2.30
N ASP A 64 0.15 -11.89 3.54
CA ASP A 64 -0.41 -10.59 3.88
C ASP A 64 0.30 -9.51 3.05
N LYS A 65 -0.49 -8.68 2.38
CA LYS A 65 0.01 -7.56 1.56
C LYS A 65 0.91 -6.64 2.38
N SER A 66 0.68 -6.54 3.69
CA SER A 66 1.53 -5.81 4.62
C SER A 66 3.00 -6.25 4.56
N GLN A 67 3.28 -7.56 4.59
CA GLN A 67 4.64 -8.11 4.53
C GLN A 67 5.34 -7.83 3.19
N THR A 68 4.57 -7.82 2.10
CA THR A 68 5.10 -7.45 0.78
C THR A 68 5.54 -5.99 0.76
N TYR A 69 4.72 -5.09 1.30
CA TYR A 69 5.00 -3.66 1.33
C TYR A 69 6.19 -3.31 2.24
N GLU A 70 6.40 -4.06 3.32
CA GLU A 70 7.57 -3.90 4.17
C GLU A 70 8.87 -4.17 3.41
N LEU A 71 8.94 -5.24 2.60
CA LEU A 71 10.10 -5.52 1.75
C LEU A 71 10.41 -4.39 0.74
N PHE A 72 9.38 -3.68 0.27
CA PHE A 72 9.55 -2.48 -0.57
C PHE A 72 10.05 -1.27 0.23
N GLY A 73 9.66 -1.15 1.49
CA GLY A 73 10.02 -0.04 2.35
C GLY A 73 11.46 -0.07 2.86
N TYR A 74 12.08 -1.23 3.04
CA TYR A 74 13.48 -1.31 3.53
C TYR A 74 14.55 -0.93 2.49
N ASN A 75 14.20 -0.77 1.20
CA ASN A 75 15.13 -0.34 0.14
C ASN A 75 14.87 1.11 -0.31
N LEU A 76 14.24 1.95 0.51
CA LEU A 76 13.87 3.32 0.13
C LEU A 76 15.07 4.28 0.07
N GLU A 77 16.11 4.06 0.87
CA GLU A 77 17.21 5.01 1.07
C GLU A 77 18.28 4.99 -0.04
N ASP A 78 18.37 3.90 -0.81
CA ASP A 78 19.45 3.69 -1.79
C ASP A 78 19.04 3.99 -3.26
N GLU A 79 17.83 4.53 -3.51
CA GLU A 79 17.29 4.65 -4.88
C GLU A 79 16.76 6.05 -5.18
N ASP A 80 17.05 6.55 -6.39
CA ASP A 80 16.52 7.81 -6.90
C ASP A 80 14.97 7.77 -6.89
N PRO A 81 14.28 8.77 -6.31
CA PRO A 81 12.82 8.87 -6.33
C PRO A 81 12.19 8.76 -7.71
N GLU A 82 12.90 9.20 -8.77
CA GLU A 82 12.43 9.04 -10.14
C GLU A 82 12.31 7.58 -10.58
N GLU A 83 13.08 6.69 -9.98
CA GLU A 83 13.05 5.25 -10.25
C GLU A 83 12.05 4.50 -9.36
N TRP A 84 11.32 5.19 -8.49
CA TRP A 84 10.34 4.54 -7.63
C TRP A 84 9.12 4.08 -8.43
N SER A 85 8.87 2.78 -8.38
CA SER A 85 7.65 2.20 -8.90
C SER A 85 6.42 2.72 -8.16
N PRO A 86 5.20 2.58 -8.72
CA PRO A 86 3.99 3.07 -8.06
C PRO A 86 3.80 2.43 -6.67
N ASP A 87 4.07 1.13 -6.55
CA ASP A 87 4.00 0.40 -5.27
C ASP A 87 4.97 1.01 -4.24
N LYS A 88 6.20 1.30 -4.65
CA LYS A 88 7.24 1.85 -3.77
C LYS A 88 6.89 3.24 -3.26
N LEU A 89 6.44 4.13 -4.15
CA LEU A 89 5.98 5.47 -3.76
C LEU A 89 4.77 5.40 -2.81
N ALA A 90 3.81 4.51 -3.06
CA ALA A 90 2.65 4.35 -2.19
C ALA A 90 3.04 3.86 -0.78
N VAL A 91 4.04 2.97 -0.67
CA VAL A 91 4.64 2.56 0.61
C VAL A 91 5.33 3.73 1.30
N PHE A 92 6.13 4.51 0.58
CA PHE A 92 6.81 5.69 1.11
C PHE A 92 5.82 6.70 1.70
N ILE A 93 4.80 7.09 0.92
CA ILE A 93 3.75 8.01 1.36
C ILE A 93 3.03 7.45 2.58
N THR A 94 2.70 6.16 2.59
CA THR A 94 2.03 5.53 3.74
C THR A 94 2.86 5.56 5.00
N ARG A 95 4.17 5.27 4.92
CA ARG A 95 5.08 5.36 6.05
C ARG A 95 5.16 6.78 6.58
N ARG A 96 5.34 7.76 5.69
CA ARG A 96 5.36 9.18 6.06
C ARG A 96 4.05 9.60 6.73
N LEU A 97 2.89 9.16 6.23
CA LEU A 97 1.61 9.41 6.89
C LEU A 97 1.52 8.76 8.29
N GLY A 98 2.20 7.64 8.53
CA GLY A 98 2.20 6.96 9.83
C GLY A 98 3.16 7.58 10.86
N THR A 99 4.17 8.34 10.43
CA THR A 99 5.24 8.88 11.31
C THR A 99 5.24 10.40 11.43
N ASP A 100 4.81 11.14 10.40
CA ASP A 100 4.78 12.61 10.39
C ASP A 100 3.88 13.14 11.52
N SER A 101 4.38 14.13 12.27
CA SER A 101 3.67 14.73 13.39
C SER A 101 2.39 15.46 12.98
N GLU A 102 2.37 16.01 11.76
CA GLU A 102 1.25 16.75 11.20
C GLU A 102 0.22 15.82 10.55
N SER A 103 0.50 14.52 10.45
CA SER A 103 -0.43 13.57 9.85
C SER A 103 -1.46 13.07 10.86
N PRO A 104 -2.75 13.01 10.50
CA PRO A 104 -3.80 12.48 11.37
C PRO A 104 -3.72 10.94 11.49
N LEU A 105 -2.85 10.30 10.70
CA LEU A 105 -2.57 8.87 10.78
C LEU A 105 -1.33 8.54 11.62
N LYS A 106 -0.69 9.54 12.25
CA LYS A 106 0.46 9.32 13.13
C LYS A 106 0.12 8.28 14.20
N GLY A 107 0.92 7.21 14.29
CA GLY A 107 0.71 6.11 15.24
C GLY A 107 -0.56 5.27 15.01
N ARG A 108 -1.36 5.55 13.96
CA ARG A 108 -2.58 4.78 13.63
C ARG A 108 -2.33 3.75 12.53
N VAL A 109 -1.23 3.86 11.79
CA VAL A 109 -0.84 2.89 10.76
C VAL A 109 -0.13 1.70 11.42
N VAL A 110 -0.74 0.52 11.32
CA VAL A 110 -0.19 -0.73 11.88
C VAL A 110 0.56 -1.50 10.81
N ILE A 111 1.82 -1.80 11.15
CA ILE A 111 2.72 -2.67 10.42
C ILE A 111 2.60 -4.09 10.99
N ALA A 112 2.58 -5.10 10.12
CA ALA A 112 2.35 -6.48 10.54
C ALA A 112 3.64 -7.17 10.98
N ALA A 113 4.80 -6.76 10.47
CA ALA A 113 6.07 -7.28 10.96
C ALA A 113 6.49 -6.68 12.30
N GLU A 114 7.14 -7.54 13.09
CA GLU A 114 7.73 -7.19 14.37
C GLU A 114 8.94 -6.25 14.27
N THR A 115 9.30 -5.74 13.09
CA THR A 115 10.60 -5.10 12.83
C THR A 115 10.60 -3.58 12.78
N ASP A 116 9.43 -2.90 12.78
CA ASP A 116 9.35 -1.44 12.81
C ASP A 116 9.00 -0.94 14.23
N GLU A 117 10.02 -0.87 15.08
CA GLU A 117 9.88 -0.53 16.50
C GLU A 117 9.40 0.92 16.72
N GLU A 118 9.72 1.85 15.83
CA GLU A 118 9.23 3.25 15.90
C GLU A 118 7.71 3.32 15.74
N LEU A 119 7.16 2.70 14.70
CA LEU A 119 5.71 2.71 14.47
C LEU A 119 4.93 1.91 15.53
N LYS A 120 5.50 0.82 16.05
CA LYS A 120 4.92 0.09 17.19
C LYS A 120 4.86 0.95 18.46
N ALA A 121 5.95 1.64 18.79
CA ALA A 121 6.01 2.52 19.95
C ALA A 121 5.00 3.68 19.83
N LEU A 122 4.90 4.27 18.64
CA LEU A 122 3.93 5.33 18.35
C LEU A 122 2.46 4.88 18.43
N GLY A 123 2.18 3.60 18.16
CA GLY A 123 0.80 3.09 18.08
C GLY A 123 0.19 2.58 19.39
N ALA A 124 0.93 2.56 20.50
CA ALA A 124 0.47 2.02 21.78
C ALA A 124 -0.76 2.76 22.34
N GLU A 125 -0.86 4.07 22.13
CA GLU A 125 -1.91 4.94 22.69
C GLU A 125 -3.01 5.31 21.69
N ALA A 126 -2.98 4.79 20.46
CA ALA A 126 -3.93 5.16 19.42
C ALA A 126 -5.35 4.61 19.66
N ASP A 127 -6.36 5.49 19.64
CA ASP A 127 -7.78 5.14 19.83
C ASP A 127 -8.34 4.16 18.79
N TRP A 128 -7.77 4.18 17.59
CA TRP A 128 -8.09 3.26 16.51
C TRP A 128 -6.87 3.08 15.59
N ARG A 129 -6.92 2.02 14.78
CA ARG A 129 -5.80 1.56 13.97
C ARG A 129 -6.27 1.11 12.59
N VAL A 130 -5.39 1.26 11.60
CA VAL A 130 -5.60 0.80 10.22
C VAL A 130 -4.32 0.16 9.69
N SER A 131 -4.44 -0.89 8.89
CA SER A 131 -3.27 -1.58 8.35
C SER A 131 -2.58 -0.77 7.26
N THR A 132 -1.25 -0.88 7.17
CA THR A 132 -0.43 -0.30 6.09
C THR A 132 -1.00 -0.61 4.71
N ALA A 133 -1.44 -1.86 4.49
CA ALA A 133 -1.97 -2.29 3.20
C ALA A 133 -3.20 -1.50 2.73
N VAL A 134 -4.03 -1.00 3.66
CA VAL A 134 -5.23 -0.21 3.33
C VAL A 134 -4.84 1.16 2.79
N ILE A 135 -3.88 1.82 3.43
CA ILE A 135 -3.41 3.15 3.02
C ILE A 135 -2.63 3.04 1.71
N VAL A 136 -1.72 2.07 1.59
CA VAL A 136 -0.94 1.82 0.37
C VAL A 136 -1.88 1.58 -0.82
N ASP A 137 -2.87 0.70 -0.67
CA ASP A 137 -3.85 0.41 -1.72
C ASP A 137 -4.69 1.65 -2.09
N GLY A 138 -5.00 2.52 -1.12
CA GLY A 138 -5.64 3.81 -1.36
C GLY A 138 -4.80 4.76 -2.21
N VAL A 139 -3.56 5.00 -1.81
CA VAL A 139 -2.61 5.88 -2.52
C VAL A 139 -2.30 5.33 -3.91
N LEU A 140 -2.05 4.03 -4.02
CA LEU A 140 -1.70 3.36 -5.27
C LEU A 140 -2.78 3.53 -6.34
N ARG A 141 -4.06 3.45 -5.96
CA ARG A 141 -5.20 3.68 -6.87
C ARG A 141 -5.33 5.12 -7.38
N LEU A 142 -4.61 6.08 -6.79
CA LEU A 142 -4.55 7.45 -7.29
C LEU A 142 -3.56 7.57 -8.47
N ILE A 143 -2.51 6.76 -8.50
CA ILE A 143 -1.35 6.94 -9.39
C ILE A 143 -1.15 5.83 -10.43
N SER A 144 -1.71 4.63 -10.22
CA SER A 144 -1.62 3.53 -11.19
C SER A 144 -2.85 2.60 -11.15
N SER A 145 -3.31 2.21 -12.34
CA SER A 145 -4.35 1.20 -12.53
C SER A 145 -3.80 -0.21 -12.66
N ASN A 146 -2.50 -0.33 -12.97
CA ASN A 146 -1.79 -1.61 -13.06
C ASN A 146 -0.33 -1.46 -12.59
N PRO A 147 -0.12 -1.43 -11.25
CA PRO A 147 1.21 -1.27 -10.66
C PRO A 147 2.19 -2.36 -11.08
N LYS A 148 1.73 -3.60 -11.25
CA LYS A 148 2.57 -4.72 -11.71
C LYS A 148 3.16 -4.47 -13.09
N ARG A 149 2.33 -4.00 -14.04
CA ARG A 149 2.78 -3.65 -15.40
C ARG A 149 3.75 -2.47 -15.36
N ASP A 150 3.43 -1.44 -14.59
CA ASP A 150 4.28 -0.25 -14.48
C ASP A 150 5.65 -0.60 -13.89
N THR A 151 5.67 -1.35 -12.79
CA THR A 151 6.90 -1.87 -12.18
C THR A 151 7.70 -2.72 -13.17
N ALA A 152 7.05 -3.63 -13.90
CA ALA A 152 7.74 -4.44 -14.92
C ALA A 152 8.37 -3.57 -16.03
N ALA A 153 7.66 -2.55 -16.52
CA ALA A 153 8.17 -1.66 -17.55
C ALA A 153 9.34 -0.79 -17.08
N MET A 154 9.30 -0.31 -15.82
CA MET A 154 10.38 0.46 -15.21
C MET A 154 11.62 -0.36 -14.89
N LEU A 155 11.49 -1.69 -14.79
CA LEU A 155 12.60 -2.57 -14.46
C LEU A 155 13.06 -3.45 -15.63
N ASP A 156 12.46 -3.30 -16.82
CA ASP A 156 12.78 -4.09 -18.00
C ASP A 156 14.21 -3.81 -18.51
N GLY A 157 15.08 -4.82 -18.41
CA GLY A 157 16.50 -4.78 -18.76
C GLY A 157 17.39 -4.02 -17.77
N SER A 158 16.98 -2.81 -17.37
CA SER A 158 17.62 -1.98 -16.35
C SER A 158 16.59 -1.14 -15.62
N ARG A 159 16.97 -0.52 -14.50
CA ARG A 159 16.12 0.47 -13.83
C ARG A 159 15.96 1.70 -14.70
N LYS A 160 14.72 2.16 -14.79
CA LYS A 160 14.32 3.31 -15.60
C LYS A 160 13.48 4.25 -14.74
N PRO A 161 13.57 5.57 -15.00
CA PRO A 161 12.72 6.53 -14.34
C PRO A 161 11.25 6.32 -14.76
N ARG A 162 10.32 6.66 -13.87
CA ARG A 162 8.86 6.55 -14.07
C ARG A 162 8.35 7.28 -15.30
N ALA A 163 9.08 8.28 -15.81
CA ALA A 163 8.78 8.97 -17.06
C ALA A 163 8.65 8.03 -18.27
N VAL A 164 9.33 6.87 -18.28
CA VAL A 164 9.22 5.89 -19.39
C VAL A 164 7.80 5.33 -19.54
N LEU A 165 7.01 5.36 -18.46
CA LEU A 165 5.64 4.87 -18.46
C LEU A 165 4.68 5.74 -19.29
N SER A 166 5.08 6.97 -19.65
CA SER A 166 4.33 7.85 -20.56
C SER A 166 4.26 7.30 -21.99
N GLN A 167 5.23 6.47 -22.40
CA GLN A 167 5.30 5.88 -23.73
C GLN A 167 4.45 4.61 -23.87
N GLY A 168 3.95 4.08 -22.76
CA GLY A 168 3.16 2.85 -22.71
C GLY A 168 1.67 3.06 -22.90
N ARG A 169 0.89 2.06 -22.48
CA ARG A 169 -0.57 2.14 -22.48
C ARG A 169 -1.05 3.25 -21.52
N VAL A 170 -1.91 4.14 -22.04
CA VAL A 170 -2.53 5.23 -21.28
C VAL A 170 -3.18 4.71 -20.00
N ASP A 171 -2.75 5.27 -18.87
CA ASP A 171 -3.33 5.06 -17.54
C ASP A 171 -4.18 6.28 -17.18
N ARG A 172 -5.41 6.06 -16.67
CA ARG A 172 -6.38 7.12 -16.34
C ARG A 172 -6.52 7.33 -14.83
N SER A 173 -5.56 6.87 -14.05
CA SER A 173 -5.52 7.13 -12.60
C SER A 173 -5.48 8.63 -12.33
N VAL A 174 -6.21 9.05 -11.30
CA VAL A 174 -6.63 10.44 -11.10
C VAL A 174 -5.49 11.43 -10.87
N LEU A 175 -4.35 10.96 -10.36
CA LEU A 175 -3.13 11.72 -10.11
C LEU A 175 -1.93 11.10 -10.86
N ARG A 176 -2.17 10.40 -11.98
CA ARG A 176 -1.13 9.77 -12.78
C ARG A 176 -0.05 10.76 -13.20
N ASP A 177 -0.45 11.95 -13.61
CA ASP A 177 0.47 12.97 -14.13
C ASP A 177 1.44 13.47 -13.05
N LEU A 178 0.98 13.61 -11.80
CA LEU A 178 1.85 13.98 -10.68
C LEU A 178 2.92 12.90 -10.44
N TYR A 179 2.53 11.62 -10.51
CA TYR A 179 3.47 10.52 -10.37
C TYR A 179 4.50 10.52 -11.50
N LEU A 180 4.08 10.65 -12.76
CA LEU A 180 5.00 10.66 -13.91
C LEU A 180 5.95 11.85 -13.91
N ALA A 181 5.50 13.00 -13.39
CA ALA A 181 6.28 14.24 -13.30
C ALA A 181 7.11 14.34 -12.01
N GLY A 182 7.09 13.30 -11.17
CA GLY A 182 7.82 13.26 -9.92
C GLY A 182 7.43 14.24 -8.84
N GLN A 183 6.17 14.65 -8.83
CA GLN A 183 5.61 15.57 -7.85
C GLN A 183 5.18 14.83 -6.57
N ASP A 184 6.11 14.09 -5.97
CA ASP A 184 5.86 13.22 -4.80
C ASP A 184 5.40 14.00 -3.57
N GLU A 185 5.97 15.20 -3.36
CA GLU A 185 5.56 16.09 -2.27
C GLU A 185 4.11 16.57 -2.45
N VAL A 186 3.69 16.86 -3.69
CA VAL A 186 2.30 17.27 -3.98
C VAL A 186 1.34 16.11 -3.73
N LEU A 187 1.70 14.89 -4.14
CA LEU A 187 0.93 13.68 -3.85
C LEU A 187 0.78 13.46 -2.34
N TYR A 188 1.86 13.64 -1.58
CA TYR A 188 1.86 13.53 -0.13
C TYR A 188 0.95 14.59 0.50
N ILE A 189 1.13 15.87 0.19
CA ILE A 189 0.37 16.99 0.76
C ILE A 189 -1.12 16.85 0.42
N LEU A 190 -1.48 16.52 -0.82
CA LEU A 190 -2.87 16.29 -1.23
C LEU A 190 -3.51 15.19 -0.39
N THR A 191 -2.83 14.06 -0.25
CA THR A 191 -3.34 12.92 0.52
C THR A 191 -3.48 13.28 1.99
N ARG A 192 -2.46 13.89 2.60
CA ARG A 192 -2.47 14.30 4.01
C ARG A 192 -3.57 15.33 4.29
N ASN A 193 -3.69 16.39 3.50
CA ASN A 193 -4.69 17.42 3.68
C ASN A 193 -6.13 16.89 3.56
N TYR A 194 -6.36 15.89 2.69
CA TYR A 194 -7.64 15.21 2.63
C TYR A 194 -7.92 14.40 3.90
N LEU A 195 -6.92 13.68 4.42
CA LEU A 195 -7.06 12.93 5.66
C LEU A 195 -7.23 13.87 6.87
N ASP A 196 -6.66 15.06 6.87
CA ASP A 196 -6.91 16.10 7.88
C ASP A 196 -8.37 16.57 7.85
N ALA A 197 -8.93 16.76 6.65
CA ALA A 197 -10.35 17.04 6.51
C ALA A 197 -11.19 15.86 7.03
N CYS A 198 -10.80 14.61 6.78
CA CYS A 198 -11.46 13.45 7.39
C CYS A 198 -11.35 13.44 8.91
N GLN A 199 -10.20 13.83 9.47
CA GLN A 199 -9.99 13.94 10.91
C GLN A 199 -10.95 14.96 11.52
N ASN A 200 -11.07 16.13 10.90
CA ASN A 200 -11.88 17.23 11.40
C ASN A 200 -13.39 17.00 11.25
N ILE A 201 -13.81 16.31 10.18
CA ILE A 201 -15.22 16.09 9.88
C ILE A 201 -15.75 14.77 10.47
N PHE A 202 -14.95 13.71 10.49
CA PHE A 202 -15.43 12.37 10.79
C PHE A 202 -14.75 11.70 12.00
N TRP A 203 -13.42 11.82 12.17
CA TRP A 203 -12.71 10.95 13.13
C TRP A 203 -12.59 11.52 14.53
N ARG A 204 -12.36 12.83 14.68
CA ARG A 204 -12.10 13.45 16.00
C ARG A 204 -13.20 13.17 17.01
N ASP A 205 -14.45 13.27 16.54
CA ASP A 205 -15.65 13.20 17.38
C ASP A 205 -16.41 11.87 17.19
N ALA A 206 -15.80 10.87 16.53
CA ALA A 206 -16.42 9.57 16.30
C ALA A 206 -16.48 8.73 17.58
N PRO A 207 -17.65 8.12 17.90
CA PRO A 207 -17.74 7.16 19.00
C PRO A 207 -16.96 5.88 18.69
N LYS A 208 -16.56 5.14 19.73
CA LYS A 208 -15.68 3.95 19.63
C LYS A 208 -16.23 2.82 18.75
N ASP A 209 -17.55 2.71 18.65
CA ASP A 209 -18.27 1.73 17.84
C ASP A 209 -18.59 2.22 16.42
N SER A 210 -18.24 3.47 16.08
CA SER A 210 -18.40 4.02 14.74
C SER A 210 -17.59 3.25 13.71
N TYR A 211 -18.23 2.94 12.58
CA TYR A 211 -17.57 2.23 11.49
C TYR A 211 -16.67 3.12 10.62
N ILE A 212 -16.73 4.44 10.78
CA ILE A 212 -15.90 5.39 10.03
C ILE A 212 -14.41 5.35 10.41
N THR A 213 -14.10 4.96 11.65
CA THR A 213 -12.74 4.76 12.18
C THR A 213 -12.28 3.30 12.09
N LYS A 214 -13.13 2.38 11.61
CA LYS A 214 -12.74 1.00 11.30
C LYS A 214 -12.12 0.93 9.91
N THR A 215 -11.41 -0.15 9.61
CA THR A 215 -10.75 -0.39 8.32
C THR A 215 -11.67 -0.12 7.11
N VAL A 216 -12.93 -0.56 7.15
CA VAL A 216 -13.88 -0.34 6.05
C VAL A 216 -14.25 1.14 5.86
N GLY A 217 -14.30 1.92 6.94
CA GLY A 217 -14.52 3.36 6.90
C GLY A 217 -13.35 4.10 6.28
N VAL A 218 -12.13 3.78 6.69
CA VAL A 218 -10.90 4.34 6.09
C VAL A 218 -10.81 4.00 4.61
N GLN A 219 -11.09 2.74 4.24
CA GLN A 219 -11.15 2.33 2.82
C GLN A 219 -12.20 3.12 2.03
N ALA A 220 -13.37 3.37 2.60
CA ALA A 220 -14.42 4.16 1.97
C ALA A 220 -13.98 5.62 1.78
N LEU A 221 -13.34 6.22 2.77
CA LEU A 221 -12.79 7.58 2.68
C LEU A 221 -11.70 7.69 1.60
N LEU A 222 -10.82 6.69 1.46
CA LEU A 222 -9.83 6.64 0.37
C LEU A 222 -10.49 6.46 -1.01
N ASP A 223 -11.65 5.80 -1.08
CA ASP A 223 -12.42 5.73 -2.32
C ASP A 223 -13.10 7.05 -2.68
N VAL A 224 -13.51 7.83 -1.67
CA VAL A 224 -14.02 9.19 -1.86
C VAL A 224 -12.89 10.14 -2.29
N LEU A 225 -11.68 10.01 -1.71
CA LEU A 225 -10.50 10.75 -2.14
C LEU A 225 -10.28 10.63 -3.65
N LYS A 226 -10.40 9.42 -4.21
CA LYS A 226 -10.25 9.19 -5.65
C LYS A 226 -11.23 10.02 -6.49
N LEU A 227 -12.43 10.30 -5.98
CA LEU A 227 -13.45 11.08 -6.71
C LEU A 227 -13.12 12.58 -6.70
N VAL A 228 -12.52 13.08 -5.62
CA VAL A 228 -12.30 14.52 -5.42
C VAL A 228 -10.87 14.98 -5.77
N ALA A 229 -9.90 14.07 -5.73
CA ALA A 229 -8.47 14.39 -5.90
C ALA A 229 -8.14 15.03 -7.24
N LYS A 230 -8.72 14.52 -8.33
CA LYS A 230 -8.46 15.03 -9.68
C LYS A 230 -8.83 16.51 -9.79
N LYS A 231 -10.07 16.84 -9.38
CA LYS A 231 -10.58 18.21 -9.44
C LYS A 231 -9.81 19.14 -8.51
N ALA A 232 -9.48 18.70 -7.29
CA ALA A 232 -8.64 19.49 -6.37
C ALA A 232 -7.27 19.84 -6.99
N ASN A 233 -6.65 18.87 -7.67
CA ASN A 233 -5.39 19.08 -8.38
C ASN A 233 -5.54 20.02 -9.59
N GLU A 234 -6.58 19.83 -10.41
CA GLU A 234 -6.87 20.70 -11.58
C GLU A 234 -7.17 22.15 -11.16
N ASP A 235 -7.94 22.32 -10.08
CA ASP A 235 -8.26 23.63 -9.49
C ASP A 235 -7.04 24.27 -8.78
N ARG A 236 -5.94 23.52 -8.61
CA ARG A 236 -4.76 23.87 -7.80
C ARG A 236 -5.08 24.27 -6.36
N ASP A 237 -6.16 23.71 -5.83
CA ASP A 237 -6.57 23.88 -4.44
C ASP A 237 -6.65 22.51 -3.77
N ILE A 238 -5.55 22.15 -3.14
CA ILE A 238 -5.40 20.91 -2.34
C ILE A 238 -5.45 21.22 -0.84
N SER A 239 -6.01 22.36 -0.45
CA SER A 239 -6.06 22.79 0.95
C SER A 239 -7.01 21.91 1.79
N VAL A 240 -6.76 21.83 3.09
CA VAL A 240 -7.68 21.16 4.04
C VAL A 240 -9.09 21.77 3.92
N SER A 241 -9.18 23.10 3.83
CA SER A 241 -10.46 23.81 3.75
C SER A 241 -11.32 23.41 2.53
N ARG A 242 -10.68 23.15 1.38
CA ARG A 242 -11.35 22.68 0.17
C ARG A 242 -11.98 21.30 0.35
N PHE A 243 -11.24 20.40 0.99
CA PHE A 243 -11.72 19.05 1.27
C PHE A 243 -12.78 19.05 2.37
N GLU A 244 -12.62 19.86 3.42
CA GLU A 244 -13.65 20.06 4.45
C GLU A 244 -14.94 20.58 3.83
N GLY A 245 -14.88 21.60 2.98
CA GLY A 245 -16.06 22.13 2.29
C GLY A 245 -16.78 21.07 1.45
N THR A 246 -16.02 20.13 0.87
CA THR A 246 -16.56 19.00 0.10
C THR A 246 -17.21 17.95 1.00
N LEU A 247 -16.59 17.63 2.15
CA LEU A 247 -17.01 16.54 3.04
C LEU A 247 -18.06 16.97 4.08
N ARG A 248 -18.16 18.27 4.38
CA ARG A 248 -19.04 18.83 5.42
C ARG A 248 -20.52 18.42 5.30
N PRO A 249 -21.13 18.28 4.11
CA PRO A 249 -22.50 17.77 4.01
C PRO A 249 -22.72 16.37 4.63
N ALA A 250 -21.67 15.55 4.69
CA ALA A 250 -21.71 14.21 5.28
C ALA A 250 -21.42 14.19 6.80
N ALA A 251 -21.12 15.35 7.42
CA ALA A 251 -20.70 15.43 8.83
C ALA A 251 -21.75 14.87 9.82
N GLY A 252 -23.04 14.98 9.49
CA GLY A 252 -24.14 14.53 10.35
C GLY A 252 -24.49 13.05 10.22
N ILE A 253 -23.77 12.26 9.43
CA ILE A 253 -24.07 10.84 9.25
C ILE A 253 -23.64 10.05 10.50
N ASP A 254 -24.60 9.37 11.12
CA ASP A 254 -24.33 8.46 12.22
C ASP A 254 -23.78 7.11 11.71
N PHE A 255 -22.45 7.03 11.63
CA PHE A 255 -21.72 5.82 11.26
C PHE A 255 -21.66 4.75 12.37
N ALA A 256 -22.24 4.99 13.54
CA ALA A 256 -22.44 3.97 14.59
C ALA A 256 -23.80 3.28 14.48
N SER A 257 -24.72 3.78 13.63
CA SER A 257 -26.01 3.16 13.40
C SER A 257 -25.91 1.76 12.77
N ASP A 258 -26.91 0.92 13.01
CA ASP A 258 -26.92 -0.48 12.55
C ASP A 258 -26.78 -0.62 11.02
N ALA A 259 -27.17 0.40 10.26
CA ALA A 259 -27.03 0.45 8.80
C ALA A 259 -25.56 0.37 8.34
N PHE A 260 -24.61 0.81 9.18
CA PHE A 260 -23.18 0.82 8.85
C PHE A 260 -22.37 -0.26 9.56
N LYS A 261 -22.99 -1.08 10.44
CA LYS A 261 -22.33 -2.16 11.19
C LYS A 261 -22.01 -3.38 10.33
N ASN A 262 -21.17 -3.19 9.32
CA ASN A 262 -20.73 -4.24 8.41
C ASN A 262 -19.24 -4.06 8.07
N ALA A 263 -18.40 -4.96 8.57
CA ALA A 263 -16.95 -4.90 8.39
C ALA A 263 -16.45 -5.54 7.08
N SER A 264 -17.36 -5.85 6.14
CA SER A 264 -17.02 -6.43 4.83
C SER A 264 -16.92 -5.37 3.73
N GLY A 265 -16.58 -5.81 2.51
CA GLY A 265 -16.57 -4.95 1.32
C GLY A 265 -17.94 -4.32 1.00
N ALA A 266 -19.04 -4.94 1.41
CA ALA A 266 -20.37 -4.36 1.30
C ALA A 266 -20.50 -3.12 2.21
N GLY A 267 -20.00 -3.19 3.45
CA GLY A 267 -20.02 -2.05 4.38
C GLY A 267 -19.17 -0.88 3.90
N ARG A 268 -17.97 -1.13 3.38
CA ARG A 268 -17.14 -0.12 2.68
C ARG A 268 -17.96 0.59 1.59
N THR A 269 -18.69 -0.17 0.77
CA THR A 269 -19.52 0.38 -0.32
C THR A 269 -20.67 1.22 0.23
N THR A 270 -21.34 0.77 1.29
CA THR A 270 -22.43 1.51 1.95
C THR A 270 -21.95 2.84 2.50
N ILE A 271 -20.85 2.85 3.25
CA ILE A 271 -20.25 4.08 3.82
C ILE A 271 -19.89 5.05 2.69
N LYS A 272 -19.18 4.57 1.65
CA LYS A 272 -18.81 5.39 0.49
C LYS A 272 -20.05 6.03 -0.14
N ARG A 273 -21.09 5.23 -0.42
CA ARG A 273 -22.31 5.72 -1.08
C ARG A 273 -23.03 6.77 -0.23
N ALA A 274 -23.07 6.58 1.08
CA ALA A 274 -23.70 7.56 1.98
C ALA A 274 -22.96 8.90 1.94
N ILE A 275 -21.62 8.90 1.99
CA ILE A 275 -20.81 10.12 1.89
C ILE A 275 -20.99 10.77 0.51
N VAL A 276 -20.87 9.99 -0.57
CA VAL A 276 -21.03 10.48 -1.95
C VAL A 276 -22.40 11.12 -2.16
N ALA A 277 -23.47 10.46 -1.70
CA ALA A 277 -24.82 10.98 -1.82
C ALA A 277 -25.02 12.28 -1.04
N ALA A 278 -24.51 12.37 0.20
CA ALA A 278 -24.61 13.57 1.01
C ALA A 278 -23.81 14.74 0.42
N CYS A 279 -22.63 14.46 -0.16
CA CYS A 279 -21.73 15.47 -0.74
C CYS A 279 -22.08 15.86 -2.19
N GLY A 280 -22.98 15.14 -2.86
CA GLY A 280 -23.33 15.39 -4.27
C GLY A 280 -22.20 15.10 -5.25
N LEU A 281 -21.45 14.02 -5.01
CA LEU A 281 -20.28 13.60 -5.81
C LEU A 281 -20.61 12.55 -6.89
#